data_AF-B5U9A0-F1
#
_entry.id   AF-B5U9A0-F1
#
_cell.length_a   1.000
_cell.length_b   1.000
_cell.length_c   1.000
_cell.angle_alpha   90.00
_cell.angle_beta   90.00
_cell.angle_gamma   90.00
#
_symmetry.space_group_name_H-M   'P 1'
#
loop_
_entity.id
_entity.type
_entity.pdbx_description
1 polymer ?
#
loop_
_entity_poly.entity_id
_entity_poly.type
_entity_poly.pdbx_seq_one_letter_code
_entity_poly.pdbx_strand_id
1 'polypeptide(L)'
;LEFERNKERFEFLKWGSQAFQNMRIIPPGSGIVHQVNLEYLARVVFDQKGYYYPDSVVGTDSHTTMINGLGVLGWGVGGIEAEAVMLGQPISMVLPEVIGYKLTGNPQPLVTSTDIVLTVTKHLRQVGVVGKFVEFFGPGVTHLSIADRATIANMCPEYGATAAFFPVDEVSIQYLVQTGRDDEKIKHIRKYLQAVGMFRDFSDSSQDPAFTQIVELDLQTVVPCCSGPKRPQDKVEVSEMKKDFETCL
;
A
#
# COMPACT_ATOMS: atom_id res chain seq x y z
N LEU A 1 -29.02 -5.60 -13.52
CA LEU A 1 -28.15 -6.79 -13.40
C LEU A 1 -27.47 -6.94 -12.04
N GLU A 2 -26.50 -6.10 -11.64
CA GLU A 2 -25.78 -6.29 -10.35
C GLU A 2 -26.73 -6.25 -9.14
N PHE A 3 -27.56 -5.20 -9.04
CA PHE A 3 -28.51 -5.02 -7.95
C PHE A 3 -29.59 -6.12 -7.94
N GLU A 4 -30.11 -6.50 -9.11
CA GLU A 4 -31.12 -7.56 -9.24
C GLU A 4 -30.60 -8.91 -8.77
N ARG A 5 -29.33 -9.25 -9.07
CA ARG A 5 -28.73 -10.54 -8.68
C ARG A 5 -28.32 -10.58 -7.21
N ASN A 6 -28.01 -9.44 -6.59
CA ASN A 6 -27.42 -9.37 -5.25
C ASN A 6 -28.32 -8.68 -4.22
N LYS A 7 -29.59 -8.44 -4.53
CA LYS A 7 -30.52 -7.67 -3.69
C LYS A 7 -30.52 -8.15 -2.23
N GLU A 8 -30.69 -9.45 -2.00
CA GLU A 8 -30.70 -10.03 -0.65
C GLU A 8 -29.38 -9.79 0.10
N ARG A 9 -28.24 -9.96 -0.57
CA ARG A 9 -26.91 -9.71 0.02
C ARG A 9 -26.73 -8.24 0.40
N PHE A 10 -27.18 -7.32 -0.45
CA PHE A 10 -27.11 -5.88 -0.16
C PHE A 10 -28.05 -5.47 0.99
N GLU A 11 -29.26 -6.03 1.04
CA GLU A 11 -30.19 -5.82 2.15
C GLU A 11 -29.63 -6.38 3.47
N PHE A 12 -29.02 -7.56 3.44
CA PHE A 12 -28.36 -8.17 4.60
C PHE A 12 -27.20 -7.31 5.12
N LEU A 13 -26.30 -6.86 4.25
CA LEU A 13 -25.21 -5.97 4.66
C LEU A 13 -25.74 -4.64 5.20
N LYS A 14 -26.74 -4.05 4.53
CA LYS A 14 -27.39 -2.81 4.99
C LYS A 14 -27.98 -2.97 6.39
N TRP A 15 -28.68 -4.07 6.65
CA TRP A 15 -29.16 -4.42 7.99
C TRP A 15 -27.99 -4.49 8.99
N GLY A 16 -26.90 -5.18 8.63
CA GLY A 16 -25.71 -5.27 9.48
C GLY A 16 -25.15 -3.90 9.88
N SER A 17 -25.07 -2.96 8.94
CA SER A 17 -24.60 -1.59 9.24
C SER A 17 -25.48 -0.79 10.21
N GLN A 18 -26.73 -1.22 10.40
CA GLN A 18 -27.67 -0.64 11.36
C GLN A 18 -27.69 -1.41 12.69
N ALA A 19 -27.48 -2.72 12.63
CA ALA A 19 -27.50 -3.60 13.79
C ALA A 19 -26.22 -3.52 14.63
N PHE A 20 -25.07 -3.27 14.01
CA PHE A 20 -23.77 -3.21 14.68
C PHE A 20 -23.20 -1.79 14.74
N GLN A 21 -22.60 -1.45 15.88
CA GLN A 21 -21.87 -0.19 16.04
C GLN A 21 -20.56 -0.23 15.23
N ASN A 22 -20.06 0.95 14.84
CA ASN A 22 -18.81 1.13 14.10
C ASN A 22 -18.77 0.45 12.71
N MET A 23 -19.92 0.05 12.17
CA MET A 23 -20.03 -0.52 10.82
C MET A 23 -20.51 0.56 9.84
N ARG A 24 -19.63 0.96 8.92
CA ARG A 24 -19.98 1.87 7.81
C ARG A 24 -19.90 1.09 6.50
N ILE A 25 -20.93 1.21 5.68
CA ILE A 25 -20.96 0.63 4.33
C ILE A 25 -20.77 1.73 3.30
N ILE A 26 -19.90 1.47 2.34
CA ILE A 26 -19.80 2.23 1.10
C ILE A 26 -20.70 1.55 0.06
N PRO A 27 -21.71 2.24 -0.49
CA PRO A 27 -22.69 1.60 -1.36
C PRO A 27 -22.11 1.22 -2.73
N PRO A 28 -22.72 0.26 -3.45
CA PRO A 28 -22.30 -0.11 -4.80
C PRO A 28 -22.22 1.09 -5.74
N GLY A 29 -21.25 1.08 -6.66
CA GLY A 29 -21.02 2.17 -7.62
C GLY A 29 -20.22 3.36 -7.07
N SER A 30 -19.71 3.30 -5.84
CA SER A 30 -18.92 4.38 -5.22
C SER A 30 -17.40 4.27 -5.43
N GLY A 31 -16.94 3.31 -6.25
CA GLY A 31 -15.53 3.03 -6.49
C GLY A 31 -15.08 1.66 -5.94
N ILE A 32 -13.78 1.40 -6.05
CA ILE A 32 -13.15 0.15 -5.61
C ILE A 32 -12.58 0.33 -4.20
N VAL A 33 -12.67 -0.72 -3.37
CA VAL A 33 -12.37 -0.68 -1.93
C VAL A 33 -11.04 0.00 -1.58
N HIS A 34 -9.95 -0.34 -2.26
CA HIS A 34 -8.63 0.20 -1.93
C HIS A 34 -8.46 1.67 -2.33
N GLN A 35 -9.03 2.07 -3.47
CA GLN A 35 -9.01 3.48 -3.88
C GLN A 35 -9.87 4.34 -2.96
N VAL A 36 -11.08 3.87 -2.60
CA VAL A 36 -11.94 4.54 -1.62
C VAL A 36 -11.26 4.57 -0.25
N ASN A 37 -10.49 3.54 0.11
CA ASN A 37 -9.71 3.55 1.34
C ASN A 37 -8.67 4.67 1.31
N LEU A 38 -7.85 4.72 0.26
CA LEU A 38 -6.79 5.72 0.08
C LEU A 38 -7.34 7.16 0.04
N GLU A 39 -8.41 7.38 -0.71
CA GLU A 39 -8.96 8.72 -0.97
C GLU A 39 -9.94 9.20 0.10
N TYR A 40 -10.58 8.30 0.85
CA TYR A 40 -11.68 8.70 1.76
C TYR A 40 -11.64 8.05 3.15
N LEU A 41 -11.41 6.74 3.26
CA LEU A 41 -11.51 6.06 4.57
C LEU A 41 -10.27 6.27 5.43
N ALA A 42 -9.07 6.31 4.86
CA ALA A 42 -7.82 6.39 5.61
C ALA A 42 -7.75 7.67 6.46
N ARG A 43 -7.37 7.47 7.73
CA ARG A 43 -7.23 8.52 8.74
C ARG A 43 -5.77 8.96 8.90
N VAL A 44 -4.82 8.07 8.62
CA VAL A 44 -3.37 8.22 8.85
C VAL A 44 -3.01 8.33 10.33
N VAL A 45 -3.70 9.17 11.10
CA VAL A 45 -3.66 9.21 12.57
C VAL A 45 -5.09 9.31 13.08
N PHE A 46 -5.44 8.43 14.02
CA PHE A 46 -6.68 8.55 14.77
C PHE A 46 -6.58 9.63 15.83
N ASP A 47 -7.66 10.37 16.01
CA ASP A 47 -7.94 11.17 17.20
C ASP A 47 -9.19 10.57 17.86
N GLN A 48 -9.00 9.79 18.91
CA GLN A 48 -10.09 9.07 19.55
C GLN A 48 -9.92 9.04 21.07
N LYS A 49 -10.98 9.46 21.78
CA LYS A 49 -11.04 9.48 23.26
C LYS A 49 -9.87 10.24 23.91
N GLY A 50 -9.37 11.29 23.26
CA GLY A 50 -8.27 12.12 23.76
C GLY A 50 -6.87 11.55 23.50
N TYR A 51 -6.76 10.49 22.70
CA TYR A 51 -5.49 9.88 22.31
C TYR A 51 -5.28 9.97 20.80
N TYR A 52 -4.02 10.21 20.43
CA TYR A 52 -3.55 10.12 19.06
C TYR A 52 -2.73 8.84 18.87
N TYR A 53 -3.02 8.09 17.81
CA TYR A 53 -2.28 6.89 17.44
C TYR A 53 -2.31 6.68 15.92
N PRO A 54 -1.31 5.98 15.34
CA PRO A 54 -1.26 5.76 13.90
C PRO A 54 -2.46 4.92 13.44
N ASP A 55 -2.98 5.25 12.26
CA ASP A 55 -3.93 4.40 11.56
C ASP A 55 -3.24 3.08 11.17
N SER A 56 -3.93 1.97 11.38
CA SER A 56 -3.54 0.64 10.92
C SER A 56 -4.78 -0.20 10.64
N VAL A 57 -4.68 -1.15 9.71
CA VAL A 57 -5.86 -1.89 9.23
C VAL A 57 -5.52 -3.30 8.80
N VAL A 58 -6.41 -4.25 9.08
CA VAL A 58 -6.48 -5.50 8.32
C VAL A 58 -7.79 -5.57 7.56
N GLY A 59 -7.74 -6.14 6.36
CA GLY A 59 -8.89 -6.24 5.48
C GLY A 59 -9.08 -7.66 4.98
N THR A 60 -10.31 -8.01 4.63
CA THR A 60 -10.67 -9.33 4.06
C THR A 60 -10.35 -9.42 2.56
N ASP A 61 -9.34 -8.68 2.12
CA ASP A 61 -8.87 -8.59 0.75
C ASP A 61 -7.33 -8.53 0.76
N SER A 62 -6.68 -9.33 -0.09
CA SER A 62 -5.21 -9.44 -0.14
C SER A 62 -4.52 -8.11 -0.43
N HIS A 63 -5.14 -7.26 -1.25
CA HIS A 63 -4.58 -6.00 -1.72
C HIS A 63 -4.85 -4.84 -0.76
N THR A 64 -5.34 -5.13 0.45
CA THR A 64 -5.40 -4.16 1.56
C THR A 64 -4.06 -3.47 1.79
N THR A 65 -2.95 -4.13 1.44
CA THR A 65 -1.59 -3.58 1.42
C THR A 65 -1.42 -2.30 0.60
N MET A 66 -2.31 -2.00 -0.36
CA MET A 66 -2.29 -0.73 -1.12
C MET A 66 -2.22 0.51 -0.22
N ILE A 67 -2.85 0.46 0.97
CA ILE A 67 -2.86 1.60 1.89
C ILE A 67 -1.49 1.89 2.53
N ASN A 68 -0.56 0.92 2.47
CA ASN A 68 0.80 1.11 2.96
C ASN A 68 1.56 2.19 2.18
N GLY A 69 1.13 2.49 0.94
CA GLY A 69 1.67 3.61 0.15
C GLY A 69 1.41 4.99 0.75
N LEU A 70 0.43 5.11 1.66
CA LEU A 70 0.10 6.34 2.40
C LEU A 70 0.63 6.30 3.85
N GLY A 71 1.46 5.31 4.20
CA GLY A 71 2.02 5.16 5.54
C GLY A 71 1.04 4.61 6.59
N VAL A 72 -0.07 4.01 6.15
CA VAL A 72 -0.97 3.23 7.01
C VAL A 72 -0.54 1.76 6.96
N LEU A 73 -0.11 1.20 8.08
CA LEU A 73 0.31 -0.20 8.13
C LEU A 73 -0.92 -1.12 8.07
N GLY A 74 -0.98 -1.98 7.07
CA GLY A 74 -2.11 -2.87 6.90
C GLY A 74 -1.97 -3.90 5.79
N TRP A 75 -2.70 -5.00 5.92
CA TRP A 75 -2.57 -6.16 5.02
C TRP A 75 -3.84 -7.01 4.98
N GLY A 76 -3.89 -7.93 4.02
CA GLY A 76 -5.00 -8.86 3.86
C GLY A 76 -4.96 -10.01 4.86
N VAL A 77 -6.13 -10.37 5.41
CA VAL A 77 -6.33 -11.52 6.29
C VAL A 77 -7.58 -12.30 5.88
N GLY A 78 -7.77 -13.50 6.43
CA GLY A 78 -9.01 -14.25 6.24
C GLY A 78 -10.20 -13.61 6.96
N GLY A 79 -11.41 -14.00 6.58
CA GLY A 79 -12.64 -13.47 7.17
C GLY A 79 -12.77 -13.75 8.67
N ILE A 80 -12.28 -14.93 9.12
CA ILE A 80 -12.33 -15.34 10.53
C ILE A 80 -11.36 -14.48 11.36
N GLU A 81 -10.15 -14.24 10.86
CA GLU A 81 -9.19 -13.36 11.53
C GLU A 81 -9.72 -11.92 11.63
N ALA A 82 -10.33 -11.41 10.55
CA ALA A 82 -10.95 -10.08 10.57
C ALA A 82 -12.10 -9.98 11.59
N GLU A 83 -12.97 -11.00 11.65
CA GLU A 83 -14.05 -11.07 12.64
C GLU A 83 -13.51 -11.11 14.08
N ALA A 84 -12.47 -11.91 14.34
CA ALA A 84 -11.83 -11.96 15.64
C ALA A 84 -11.28 -10.58 16.07
N VAL A 85 -10.64 -9.84 15.14
CA VAL A 85 -10.16 -8.47 15.39
C VAL A 85 -11.32 -7.52 15.70
N MET A 86 -12.43 -7.62 14.97
CA MET A 86 -13.63 -6.82 15.26
C MET A 86 -14.20 -7.08 16.66
N LEU A 87 -13.99 -8.28 17.22
CA LEU A 87 -14.37 -8.66 18.58
C LEU A 87 -13.31 -8.34 19.64
N GLY A 88 -12.21 -7.70 19.25
CA GLY A 88 -11.15 -7.24 20.15
C GLY A 88 -9.98 -8.22 20.32
N GLN A 89 -9.93 -9.30 19.54
CA GLN A 89 -8.80 -10.22 19.55
C GLN A 89 -7.60 -9.61 18.81
N PRO A 90 -6.41 -9.49 19.42
CA PRO A 90 -5.22 -9.06 18.72
C PRO A 90 -4.78 -10.08 17.66
N ILE A 91 -4.16 -9.60 16.57
CA ILE A 91 -3.53 -10.47 15.59
C ILE A 91 -2.32 -11.15 16.24
N SER A 92 -2.24 -12.48 16.09
CA SER A 92 -1.06 -13.25 16.43
C SER A 92 -0.12 -13.31 15.23
N MET A 93 1.09 -12.78 15.37
CA MET A 93 2.11 -12.83 14.33
C MET A 93 3.49 -12.98 14.94
N VAL A 94 4.39 -13.65 14.22
CA VAL A 94 5.82 -13.63 14.52
C VAL A 94 6.33 -12.23 14.20
N LEU A 95 7.21 -11.68 15.05
CA LEU A 95 7.87 -10.42 14.76
C LEU A 95 8.64 -10.55 13.43
N PRO A 96 8.26 -9.80 12.37
CA PRO A 96 8.78 -10.04 11.05
C PRO A 96 10.17 -9.45 10.89
N GLU A 97 10.98 -10.07 10.04
CA GLU A 97 12.14 -9.38 9.45
C GLU A 97 11.67 -8.24 8.54
N VAL A 98 12.48 -7.20 8.41
CA VAL A 98 12.19 -6.04 7.57
C VAL A 98 13.26 -5.88 6.51
N ILE A 99 12.87 -6.02 5.25
CA ILE A 99 13.72 -5.81 4.08
C ILE A 99 13.62 -4.35 3.67
N GLY A 100 14.72 -3.60 3.81
CA GLY A 100 14.81 -2.22 3.35
C GLY A 100 14.96 -2.19 1.83
N TYR A 101 13.99 -1.59 1.13
CA TYR A 101 14.04 -1.40 -0.32
C TYR A 101 14.42 0.03 -0.67
N LYS A 102 15.70 0.23 -0.98
CA LYS A 102 16.26 1.55 -1.26
C LYS A 102 16.01 1.96 -2.70
N LEU A 103 15.30 3.07 -2.89
CA LEU A 103 15.12 3.70 -4.19
C LEU A 103 16.11 4.84 -4.35
N THR A 104 16.81 4.86 -5.48
CA THR A 104 17.73 5.93 -5.87
C THR A 104 17.48 6.37 -7.31
N GLY A 105 18.09 7.47 -7.72
CA GLY A 105 17.95 7.99 -9.08
C GLY A 105 16.55 8.56 -9.36
N ASN A 106 16.31 8.84 -10.64
CA ASN A 106 15.06 9.38 -11.16
C ASN A 106 14.53 8.48 -12.27
N PRO A 107 13.22 8.21 -12.32
CA PRO A 107 12.65 7.48 -13.45
C PRO A 107 12.79 8.30 -14.74
N GLN A 108 12.99 7.64 -15.86
CA GLN A 108 13.01 8.32 -17.16
C GLN A 108 11.61 8.88 -17.48
N PRO A 109 11.48 9.96 -18.28
CA PRO A 109 10.18 10.60 -18.53
C PRO A 109 9.09 9.71 -19.14
N LEU A 110 9.47 8.61 -19.82
CA LEU A 110 8.55 7.65 -20.42
C LEU A 110 8.21 6.46 -19.51
N VAL A 111 8.86 6.36 -18.34
CA VAL A 111 8.61 5.32 -17.36
C VAL A 111 7.37 5.68 -16.55
N THR A 112 6.46 4.72 -16.42
CA THR A 112 5.22 4.85 -15.66
C THR A 112 5.33 4.20 -14.28
N SER A 113 4.36 4.46 -13.43
CA SER A 113 4.20 3.77 -12.13
C SER A 113 4.10 2.25 -12.29
N THR A 114 3.44 1.80 -13.36
CA THR A 114 3.31 0.39 -13.73
C THR A 114 4.68 -0.24 -14.00
N ASP A 115 5.56 0.46 -14.72
CA ASP A 115 6.89 -0.06 -15.04
C ASP A 115 7.76 -0.24 -13.79
N ILE A 116 7.66 0.71 -12.86
CA ILE A 116 8.35 0.66 -11.58
C ILE A 116 7.83 -0.54 -10.77
N VAL A 117 6.51 -0.68 -10.60
CA VAL A 117 5.97 -1.77 -9.79
C VAL A 117 6.26 -3.15 -10.39
N LEU A 118 6.23 -3.32 -11.72
CA LEU A 118 6.56 -4.60 -12.35
C LEU A 118 8.04 -4.96 -12.16
N THR A 119 8.91 -3.95 -12.18
CA THR A 119 10.33 -4.11 -11.87
C THR A 119 10.56 -4.50 -10.41
N VAL A 120 9.91 -3.78 -9.48
CA VAL A 120 9.96 -4.07 -8.04
C VAL A 120 9.41 -5.46 -7.74
N THR A 121 8.28 -5.84 -8.34
CA THR A 121 7.63 -7.14 -8.17
C THR A 121 8.54 -8.28 -8.59
N LYS A 122 9.12 -8.21 -9.81
CA LYS A 122 10.08 -9.21 -10.29
C LYS A 122 11.28 -9.32 -9.36
N HIS A 123 11.84 -8.19 -8.93
CA HIS A 123 13.03 -8.16 -8.08
C HIS A 123 12.75 -8.73 -6.68
N LEU A 124 11.70 -8.27 -5.99
CA LEU A 124 11.33 -8.76 -4.66
C LEU A 124 10.96 -10.24 -4.65
N ARG A 125 10.37 -10.74 -5.74
CA ARG A 125 10.10 -12.17 -5.90
C ARG A 125 11.38 -13.00 -5.96
N GLN A 126 12.44 -12.48 -6.59
CA GLN A 126 13.76 -13.13 -6.64
C GLN A 126 14.49 -13.05 -5.30
N VAL A 127 14.34 -11.93 -4.57
CA VAL A 127 14.92 -11.75 -3.23
C VAL A 127 14.29 -12.71 -2.21
N GLY A 128 13.00 -13.04 -2.36
CA GLY A 128 12.32 -14.00 -1.49
C GLY A 128 11.86 -13.38 -0.16
N VAL A 129 10.85 -12.52 -0.23
CA VAL A 129 10.35 -11.74 0.91
C VAL A 129 9.11 -12.32 1.59
N VAL A 130 8.85 -13.62 1.41
CA VAL A 130 7.66 -14.28 1.94
C VAL A 130 7.62 -14.22 3.47
N GLY A 131 6.52 -13.71 4.03
CA GLY A 131 6.32 -13.58 5.48
C GLY A 131 7.11 -12.45 6.14
N LYS A 132 7.80 -11.61 5.35
CA LYS A 132 8.57 -10.46 5.82
C LYS A 132 7.84 -9.15 5.54
N PHE A 133 8.28 -8.07 6.18
CA PHE A 133 7.92 -6.72 5.77
C PHE A 133 8.93 -6.22 4.74
N VAL A 134 8.45 -5.44 3.78
CA VAL A 134 9.29 -4.61 2.92
C VAL A 134 9.01 -3.17 3.28
N GLU A 135 10.04 -2.41 3.59
CA GLU A 135 9.92 -0.97 3.87
C GLU A 135 10.78 -0.19 2.87
N PHE A 136 10.15 0.77 2.19
CA PHE A 136 10.81 1.57 1.16
C PHE A 136 11.48 2.79 1.77
N PHE A 137 12.68 3.10 1.30
CA PHE A 137 13.45 4.26 1.75
C PHE A 137 14.39 4.78 0.66
N GLY A 138 15.15 5.83 0.98
CA GLY A 138 16.12 6.44 0.09
C GLY A 138 15.56 7.59 -0.75
N PRO A 139 16.45 8.38 -1.38
CA PRO A 139 16.08 9.65 -2.00
C PRO A 139 15.11 9.49 -3.18
N GLY A 140 15.12 8.35 -3.87
CA GLY A 140 14.23 8.05 -4.99
C GLY A 140 12.74 8.04 -4.60
N VAL A 141 12.42 7.79 -3.32
CA VAL A 141 11.02 7.79 -2.83
C VAL A 141 10.38 9.17 -2.92
N THR A 142 11.16 10.24 -2.83
CA THR A 142 10.67 11.62 -2.93
C THR A 142 10.11 11.97 -4.30
N HIS A 143 10.50 11.21 -5.33
CA HIS A 143 10.02 11.37 -6.71
C HIS A 143 8.73 10.58 -7.00
N LEU A 144 8.29 9.74 -6.06
CA LEU A 144 7.08 8.93 -6.20
C LEU A 144 5.89 9.62 -5.53
N SER A 145 4.82 9.83 -6.31
CA SER A 145 3.54 10.27 -5.77
C SER A 145 2.90 9.20 -4.89
N ILE A 146 1.88 9.55 -4.10
CA ILE A 146 1.13 8.55 -3.31
C ILE A 146 0.46 7.50 -4.22
N ALA A 147 0.02 7.87 -5.42
CA ALA A 147 -0.52 6.91 -6.38
C ALA A 147 0.54 5.89 -6.82
N ASP A 148 1.79 6.33 -7.03
CA ASP A 148 2.90 5.44 -7.39
C ASP A 148 3.26 4.50 -6.24
N ARG A 149 3.37 5.04 -5.02
CA ARG A 149 3.64 4.26 -3.80
C ARG A 149 2.53 3.25 -3.53
N ALA A 150 1.27 3.66 -3.65
CA ALA A 150 0.11 2.78 -3.50
C ALA A 150 0.09 1.70 -4.58
N THR A 151 0.48 2.01 -5.81
CA THR A 151 0.61 1.01 -6.90
C THR A 151 1.66 -0.05 -6.55
N ILE A 152 2.81 0.37 -6.02
CA ILE A 152 3.87 -0.56 -5.56
C ILE A 152 3.35 -1.43 -4.40
N ALA A 153 2.79 -0.81 -3.37
CA ALA A 153 2.30 -1.49 -2.18
C ALA A 153 1.10 -2.41 -2.46
N ASN A 154 0.28 -2.08 -3.46
CA ASN A 154 -0.82 -2.91 -3.91
C ASN A 154 -0.32 -4.28 -4.39
N MET A 155 0.81 -4.35 -5.10
CA MET A 155 1.35 -5.62 -5.62
C MET A 155 2.08 -6.50 -4.57
N CYS A 156 1.96 -6.16 -3.29
CA CYS A 156 2.57 -6.90 -2.19
C CYS A 156 2.27 -8.40 -2.17
N PRO A 157 1.01 -8.85 -2.38
CA PRO A 157 0.71 -10.27 -2.47
C PRO A 157 1.45 -11.00 -3.60
N GLU A 158 1.70 -10.32 -4.73
CA GLU A 158 2.35 -10.91 -5.91
C GLU A 158 3.84 -11.23 -5.66
N TYR A 159 4.56 -10.37 -4.95
CA TYR A 159 5.94 -10.66 -4.52
C TYR A 159 6.05 -11.37 -3.17
N GLY A 160 4.94 -11.50 -2.43
CA GLY A 160 4.77 -12.41 -1.30
C GLY A 160 5.06 -11.81 0.09
N ALA A 161 5.37 -10.52 0.18
CA ALA A 161 5.55 -9.87 1.48
C ALA A 161 4.21 -9.72 2.22
N THR A 162 4.27 -9.57 3.54
CA THR A 162 3.08 -9.31 4.36
C THR A 162 2.63 -7.86 4.22
N ALA A 163 3.58 -6.92 4.17
CA ALA A 163 3.33 -5.49 4.02
C ALA A 163 4.45 -4.83 3.19
N ALA A 164 4.12 -3.73 2.54
CA ALA A 164 5.00 -2.98 1.65
C ALA A 164 4.93 -1.48 1.99
N PHE A 165 5.67 -1.08 3.01
CA PHE A 165 5.47 0.14 3.77
C PHE A 165 6.23 1.34 3.21
N PHE A 166 5.52 2.45 3.03
CA PHE A 166 6.08 3.77 2.76
C PHE A 166 5.75 4.69 3.95
N PRO A 167 6.71 4.98 4.85
CA PRO A 167 6.49 5.89 5.97
C PRO A 167 5.90 7.24 5.54
N VAL A 168 5.11 7.86 6.43
CA VAL A 168 4.47 9.16 6.17
C VAL A 168 5.52 10.25 6.06
N ASP A 169 5.55 10.95 4.94
CA ASP A 169 6.44 12.09 4.66
C ASP A 169 5.64 13.33 4.22
N GLU A 170 6.34 14.33 3.69
CA GLU A 170 5.74 15.54 3.17
C GLU A 170 4.79 15.29 1.98
N VAL A 171 5.11 14.34 1.10
CA VAL A 171 4.26 13.95 -0.04
C VAL A 171 2.95 13.35 0.45
N SER A 172 2.99 12.52 1.51
CA SER A 172 1.78 12.00 2.16
C SER A 172 0.91 13.13 2.71
N ILE A 173 1.48 14.15 3.37
CA ILE A 173 0.71 15.30 3.87
C ILE A 173 0.08 16.09 2.71
N GLN A 174 0.83 16.36 1.64
CA GLN A 174 0.30 17.05 0.46
C GLN A 174 -0.86 16.29 -0.18
N TYR A 175 -0.81 14.95 -0.22
CA TYR A 175 -1.90 14.13 -0.71
C TYR A 175 -3.16 14.22 0.15
N LEU A 176 -3.02 14.31 1.48
CA LEU A 176 -4.17 14.54 2.37
C LEU A 176 -4.84 15.88 2.07
N VAL A 177 -4.07 16.94 1.81
CA VAL A 177 -4.61 18.24 1.38
C VAL A 177 -5.35 18.10 0.04
N GLN A 178 -4.73 17.46 -0.95
CA GLN A 178 -5.31 17.28 -2.29
C GLN A 178 -6.63 16.49 -2.28
N THR A 179 -6.76 15.52 -1.38
CA THR A 179 -7.99 14.71 -1.21
C THR A 179 -9.05 15.38 -0.32
N GLY A 180 -8.86 16.66 0.01
CA GLY A 180 -9.84 17.46 0.74
C GLY A 180 -9.97 17.07 2.22
N ARG A 181 -8.91 16.52 2.83
CA ARG A 181 -8.89 16.34 4.29
C ARG A 181 -8.86 17.71 4.97
N ASP A 182 -9.51 17.76 6.13
CA ASP A 182 -9.62 18.98 6.94
C ASP A 182 -8.24 19.50 7.40
N ASP A 183 -8.01 20.82 7.29
CA ASP A 183 -6.72 21.44 7.58
C ASP A 183 -6.30 21.28 9.05
N GLU A 184 -7.23 21.37 9.99
CA GLU A 184 -6.93 21.12 11.41
C GLU A 184 -6.53 19.66 11.62
N LYS A 185 -7.15 18.74 10.87
CA LYS A 185 -6.76 17.33 10.90
C LYS A 185 -5.33 17.10 10.45
N ILE A 186 -4.98 17.70 9.31
CA ILE A 186 -3.64 17.57 8.73
C ILE A 186 -2.56 18.13 9.68
N LYS A 187 -2.84 19.26 10.34
CA LYS A 187 -1.92 19.86 11.33
C LYS A 187 -1.63 18.91 12.48
N HIS A 188 -2.64 18.28 13.07
CA HIS A 188 -2.40 17.35 14.18
C HIS A 188 -1.73 16.06 13.71
N ILE A 189 -2.04 15.55 12.51
CA ILE A 189 -1.38 14.38 11.92
C ILE A 189 0.14 14.62 11.84
N ARG A 190 0.56 15.72 11.20
CA ARG A 190 1.99 16.05 11.09
C ARG A 190 2.63 16.22 12.45
N LYS A 191 2.01 17.02 13.33
CA LYS A 191 2.57 17.32 14.66
C LYS A 191 2.74 16.06 15.51
N TYR A 192 1.74 15.18 15.50
CA TYR A 192 1.79 13.90 16.20
C TYR A 192 2.93 13.02 15.68
N LEU A 193 2.98 12.80 14.36
CA LEU A 193 3.99 11.93 13.74
C LEU A 193 5.41 12.44 14.00
N GLN A 194 5.62 13.76 13.95
CA GLN A 194 6.91 14.35 14.31
C GLN A 194 7.26 14.14 15.80
N ALA A 195 6.30 14.35 16.70
CA ALA A 195 6.51 14.21 18.13
C ALA A 195 6.83 12.76 18.56
N VAL A 196 6.24 11.77 17.88
CA VAL A 196 6.48 10.35 18.16
C VAL A 196 7.61 9.73 17.32
N GLY A 197 8.22 10.49 16.41
CA GLY A 197 9.33 10.02 15.57
C GLY A 197 8.90 9.09 14.42
N MET A 198 7.68 9.26 13.89
CA MET A 198 7.11 8.51 12.76
C MET A 198 6.84 9.38 11.53
N PHE A 199 7.36 10.61 11.49
CA PHE A 199 7.35 11.47 10.30
C PHE A 199 8.70 11.38 9.59
N ARG A 200 8.68 10.99 8.32
CA ARG A 200 9.86 10.62 7.55
C ARG A 200 10.38 11.75 6.69
N ASP A 201 11.68 11.94 6.68
CA ASP A 201 12.41 12.61 5.60
C ASP A 201 13.24 11.59 4.82
N PHE A 202 12.80 11.24 3.61
CA PHE A 202 13.50 10.28 2.75
C PHE A 202 14.81 10.81 2.15
N SER A 203 15.09 12.12 2.28
CA SER A 203 16.36 12.74 1.87
C SER A 203 17.42 12.72 2.98
N ASP A 204 17.01 12.50 4.24
CA ASP A 204 17.90 12.43 5.40
C ASP A 204 18.28 10.98 5.71
N SER A 205 19.44 10.54 5.21
CA SER A 205 19.94 9.18 5.46
C SER A 205 20.31 8.92 6.92
N SER A 206 20.53 9.95 7.75
CA SER A 206 20.78 9.75 9.19
C SER A 206 19.58 9.17 9.93
N GLN A 207 18.43 9.29 9.28
CA GLN A 207 17.13 8.89 9.77
C GLN A 207 16.80 7.45 9.34
N ASP A 208 17.58 6.84 8.42
CA ASP A 208 17.31 5.51 7.85
C ASP A 208 17.31 4.39 8.93
N PRO A 209 16.27 3.53 8.97
CA PRO A 209 16.23 2.42 9.92
C PRO A 209 17.33 1.38 9.70
N ALA A 210 17.65 0.64 10.76
CA ALA A 210 18.46 -0.57 10.68
C ALA A 210 17.61 -1.76 10.18
N PHE A 211 17.61 -1.99 8.88
CA PHE A 211 16.89 -3.10 8.25
C PHE A 211 17.62 -4.43 8.40
N THR A 212 16.88 -5.54 8.32
CA THR A 212 17.44 -6.90 8.34
C THR A 212 18.37 -7.14 7.15
N GLN A 213 17.94 -6.67 5.97
CA GLN A 213 18.69 -6.69 4.72
C GLN A 213 18.28 -5.48 3.90
N ILE A 214 19.23 -4.93 3.13
CA ILE A 214 18.95 -3.86 2.18
C ILE A 214 19.05 -4.42 0.76
N VAL A 215 18.08 -4.07 -0.07
CA VAL A 215 18.07 -4.27 -1.52
C VAL A 215 17.88 -2.92 -2.19
N GLU A 216 18.48 -2.71 -3.35
CA GLU A 216 18.50 -1.39 -4.01
C GLU A 216 17.92 -1.46 -5.42
N LEU A 217 17.29 -0.36 -5.86
CA LEU A 217 16.84 -0.13 -7.22
C LEU A 217 17.14 1.32 -7.62
N ASP A 218 17.97 1.49 -8.66
CA ASP A 218 18.12 2.78 -9.34
C ASP A 218 16.98 2.94 -10.35
N LEU A 219 16.14 3.94 -10.15
CA LEU A 219 14.97 4.23 -10.99
C LEU A 219 15.36 4.55 -12.45
N GLN A 220 16.61 4.93 -12.73
CA GLN A 220 17.09 5.13 -14.11
C GLN A 220 17.20 3.83 -14.91
N THR A 221 17.32 2.69 -14.22
CA THR A 221 17.39 1.35 -14.84
C THR A 221 16.02 0.79 -15.21
N VAL A 222 14.95 1.45 -14.78
CA VAL A 222 13.58 1.06 -15.13
C VAL A 222 13.32 1.46 -16.59
N VAL A 223 12.76 0.51 -17.34
CA VAL A 223 12.37 0.68 -18.74
C VAL A 223 10.88 0.34 -18.90
N PRO A 224 10.18 0.93 -19.87
CA PRO A 224 8.82 0.55 -20.20
C PRO A 224 8.67 -0.96 -20.41
N CYS A 225 7.70 -1.57 -19.73
CA CYS A 225 7.54 -3.01 -19.67
C CYS A 225 6.08 -3.46 -19.52
N CYS A 226 5.86 -4.75 -19.76
CA CYS A 226 4.64 -5.47 -19.44
C CYS A 226 5.00 -6.71 -18.63
N SER A 227 4.01 -7.38 -18.05
CA SER A 227 4.21 -8.69 -17.42
C SER A 227 3.25 -9.73 -18.00
N GLY A 228 3.77 -10.90 -18.36
CA GLY A 228 2.97 -11.96 -18.96
C GLY A 228 3.79 -13.03 -19.69
N PRO A 229 3.12 -13.90 -20.47
CA PRO A 229 1.66 -13.93 -20.67
C PRO A 229 0.89 -14.61 -19.53
N LYS A 230 1.58 -15.24 -18.55
CA LYS A 230 0.94 -16.12 -17.56
C LYS A 230 1.04 -15.68 -16.11
N ARG A 231 2.05 -14.87 -15.73
CA ARG A 231 2.30 -14.52 -14.33
C ARG A 231 2.72 -13.05 -14.17
N PRO A 232 2.37 -12.38 -13.05
CA PRO A 232 2.71 -10.97 -12.80
C PRO A 232 4.21 -10.66 -12.71
N GLN A 233 5.02 -11.61 -12.28
CA GLN A 233 6.48 -11.45 -12.15
C GLN A 233 7.25 -11.66 -13.47
N ASP A 234 6.58 -12.12 -14.54
CA ASP A 234 7.20 -12.37 -15.83
C ASP A 234 7.33 -11.06 -16.63
N LYS A 235 8.19 -10.14 -16.14
CA LYS A 235 8.45 -8.85 -16.78
C LYS A 235 9.14 -9.02 -18.13
N VAL A 236 8.58 -8.40 -19.15
CA VAL A 236 9.08 -8.29 -20.53
C VAL A 236 9.18 -6.80 -20.90
N GLU A 237 10.33 -6.37 -21.41
CA GLU A 237 10.52 -4.99 -21.88
C GLU A 237 9.66 -4.74 -23.12
N VAL A 238 9.07 -3.55 -23.26
CA VAL A 238 8.21 -3.22 -24.41
C VAL A 238 8.96 -3.39 -25.75
N SER A 239 10.26 -3.10 -25.77
CA SER A 239 11.15 -3.33 -26.92
C SER A 239 11.24 -4.80 -27.34
N GLU A 240 11.16 -5.74 -26.39
CA GLU A 240 11.32 -7.18 -26.63
C GLU A 240 9.98 -7.94 -26.70
N MET A 241 8.85 -7.27 -26.42
CA MET A 241 7.51 -7.89 -26.35
C MET A 241 7.17 -8.76 -27.57
N LYS A 242 7.46 -8.28 -28.79
CA LYS A 242 7.17 -9.05 -30.02
C LYS A 242 7.95 -10.37 -30.05
N LYS A 243 9.25 -10.30 -29.75
CA LYS A 243 10.16 -11.43 -29.78
C LYS A 243 9.86 -12.44 -28.67
N ASP A 244 9.57 -11.95 -27.47
CA ASP A 244 9.18 -12.79 -26.33
C ASP A 244 7.90 -13.57 -26.64
N PHE A 245 6.89 -12.89 -27.20
CA PHE A 245 5.65 -13.54 -27.62
C PHE A 245 5.86 -14.58 -28.72
N GLU A 246 6.66 -14.29 -29.75
CA GLU A 246 7.03 -15.25 -30.80
C GLU A 246 7.78 -16.47 -30.25
N THR A 247 8.56 -16.31 -29.19
CA THR A 247 9.32 -17.40 -28.55
C THR A 247 8.44 -18.25 -27.62
N CYS A 248 7.34 -17.68 -27.12
CA CYS A 248 6.38 -18.37 -26.25
C CYS A 248 5.36 -19.24 -27.00
N LEU A 249 5.24 -19.07 -28.33
CA LEU A 249 4.44 -19.92 -29.23
C LEU A 249 5.10 -21.28 -29.46
#